data_AF-A0A5N5ZEM7-F1
#
_entry.id   AF-A0A5N5ZEM7-F1
#
_cell.length_a   1.000
_cell.length_b   1.000
_cell.length_c   1.000
_cell.angle_alpha   90.00
_cell.angle_beta   90.00
_cell.angle_gamma   90.00
#
_symmetry.space_group_name_H-M   'P 1'
#
loop_
_entity.id
_entity.type
_entity.pdbx_description
1 polymer ?
#
loop_
_entity_poly.entity_id
_entity_poly.type
_entity_poly.pdbx_seq_one_letter_code
_entity_poly.pdbx_strand_id
1 'polypeptide(L)'
;MKQNYFFKSIIIAVAFFATADNATAQVNNDQISVQNIQISIAAAQIVSAAHDAVSDTYEEYACIRDLSVSQQSEGDKFNTNEIVSRTIDKSDLTQNGNGYGFYSAVIGYDAYPDVNKVPLEEVSYWLTSRKKRKAAIDEAKSRIVKDLDKIANTEPTFKYSSLYRGMLHVVGQMNKDCKKTVYIYTNGAENYIYNFYDVKDWNAEYETIKKTLLSDMKAPNVKNLEIIFISSGRDELTVQSLRFWSRFFSEHGINTTVRASI
;
A
#
# COMPACT_ATOMS: atom_id res chain seq x y z
N MET A 1 32.91 5.74 -27.35
CA MET A 1 32.44 4.84 -26.26
C MET A 1 31.10 5.33 -25.75
N LYS A 2 30.01 4.66 -26.15
CA LYS A 2 28.70 4.70 -25.50
C LYS A 2 28.11 3.30 -25.68
N GLN A 3 27.84 2.59 -24.58
CA GLN A 3 27.14 1.31 -24.60
C GLN A 3 25.75 1.53 -23.98
N ASN A 4 24.72 1.32 -24.80
CA ASN A 4 23.34 1.12 -24.38
C ASN A 4 23.17 -0.36 -24.01
N TYR A 5 22.50 -0.65 -22.90
CA TYR A 5 21.92 -1.97 -22.65
C TYR A 5 20.40 -1.85 -22.60
N PHE A 6 19.77 -2.43 -23.63
CA PHE A 6 18.35 -2.69 -23.76
C PHE A 6 17.94 -3.82 -22.82
N PHE A 7 16.75 -3.69 -22.21
CA PHE A 7 16.04 -4.76 -21.52
C PHE A 7 15.82 -5.96 -22.46
N LYS A 8 16.19 -7.17 -22.01
CA LYS A 8 15.79 -8.43 -22.63
C LYS A 8 14.60 -9.00 -21.86
N SER A 9 13.41 -8.88 -22.45
CA SER A 9 12.26 -9.70 -22.09
C SER A 9 12.54 -11.15 -22.48
N ILE A 10 12.39 -12.10 -21.55
CA ILE A 10 12.46 -13.52 -21.85
C ILE A 10 11.14 -13.91 -22.54
N ILE A 11 11.18 -14.04 -23.87
CA ILE A 11 10.12 -14.68 -24.65
C ILE A 11 10.48 -16.16 -24.75
N ILE A 12 9.68 -17.03 -24.13
CA ILE A 12 9.76 -18.47 -24.35
C ILE A 12 9.06 -18.76 -25.68
N ALA A 13 9.85 -18.90 -26.75
CA ALA A 13 9.35 -19.37 -28.04
C ALA A 13 9.35 -20.91 -28.04
N VAL A 14 8.17 -21.52 -28.12
CA VAL A 14 8.03 -22.96 -28.36
C VAL A 14 7.98 -23.19 -29.86
N ALA A 15 9.05 -23.74 -30.42
CA ALA A 15 9.14 -24.10 -31.83
C ALA A 15 8.55 -25.51 -32.05
N PHE A 16 7.63 -25.65 -33.00
CA PHE A 16 7.19 -26.93 -33.56
C PHE A 16 7.78 -27.07 -34.97
N PHE A 17 8.53 -28.15 -35.23
CA PHE A 17 8.87 -28.58 -36.58
C PHE A 17 8.54 -30.07 -36.79
N ALA A 18 8.01 -30.31 -38.00
CA ALA A 18 7.40 -31.50 -38.61
C ALA A 18 8.32 -32.74 -38.67
N THR A 19 7.89 -33.97 -39.01
CA THR A 19 7.19 -34.43 -40.23
C THR A 19 6.55 -35.81 -40.03
N ALA A 20 5.52 -36.09 -40.83
CA ALA A 20 4.80 -37.36 -40.87
C ALA A 20 5.61 -38.49 -41.55
N ASP A 21 5.52 -39.70 -41.01
CA ASP A 21 5.46 -40.94 -41.80
C ASP A 21 4.54 -41.95 -41.09
N ASN A 22 3.61 -42.51 -41.88
CA ASN A 22 2.42 -43.24 -41.47
C ASN A 22 2.72 -44.72 -41.14
N ALA A 23 2.23 -45.19 -39.98
CA ALA A 23 1.51 -46.49 -39.79
C ALA A 23 1.40 -46.93 -38.31
N THR A 24 2.05 -46.25 -37.36
CA THR A 24 1.99 -46.56 -35.92
C THR A 24 1.43 -45.42 -35.05
N ALA A 25 0.97 -44.33 -35.68
CA ALA A 25 0.68 -43.05 -35.02
C ALA A 25 -0.72 -42.91 -34.39
N GLN A 26 -1.65 -43.85 -34.62
CA GLN A 26 -3.05 -43.62 -34.23
C GLN A 26 -3.36 -43.90 -32.75
N VAL A 27 -2.60 -44.77 -32.08
CA VAL A 27 -2.82 -45.06 -30.63
C VAL A 27 -2.05 -44.07 -29.74
N ASN A 28 -0.93 -43.53 -30.22
CA ASN A 28 -0.15 -42.54 -29.48
C ASN A 28 -0.68 -41.10 -29.60
N ASN A 29 -1.38 -40.74 -30.69
CA ASN A 29 -1.90 -39.38 -30.85
C ASN A 29 -3.03 -39.04 -29.87
N ASP A 30 -3.88 -40.00 -29.50
CA ASP A 30 -4.94 -39.76 -28.52
C ASP A 30 -4.37 -39.60 -27.11
N GLN A 31 -3.35 -40.38 -26.74
CA GLN A 31 -2.68 -40.20 -25.44
C GLN A 31 -1.83 -38.92 -25.37
N ILE A 32 -1.14 -38.56 -26.46
CA ILE A 32 -0.34 -37.32 -26.53
C ILE A 32 -1.24 -36.09 -26.57
N SER A 33 -2.38 -36.13 -27.26
CA SER A 33 -3.34 -35.02 -27.27
C SER A 33 -4.02 -34.82 -25.91
N VAL A 34 -4.39 -35.90 -25.22
CA VAL A 34 -4.95 -35.82 -23.85
C VAL A 34 -3.91 -35.33 -22.85
N GLN A 35 -2.64 -35.80 -22.93
CA GLN A 35 -1.56 -35.27 -22.10
C GLN A 35 -1.28 -33.79 -22.39
N ASN A 36 -1.26 -33.36 -23.65
CA ASN A 36 -1.04 -31.96 -24.01
C ASN A 36 -2.19 -31.05 -23.56
N ILE A 37 -3.43 -31.52 -23.60
CA ILE A 37 -4.59 -30.79 -23.07
C ILE A 37 -4.51 -30.71 -21.54
N GLN A 38 -4.14 -31.80 -20.85
CA GLN A 38 -3.96 -31.79 -19.39
C GLN A 38 -2.81 -30.89 -18.94
N ILE A 39 -1.69 -30.86 -19.67
CA ILE A 39 -0.56 -29.96 -19.40
C ILE A 39 -0.98 -28.51 -19.65
N SER A 40 -1.79 -28.24 -20.68
CA SER A 40 -2.28 -26.89 -20.98
C SER A 40 -3.28 -26.39 -19.93
N ILE A 41 -4.15 -27.27 -19.43
CA ILE A 41 -5.08 -26.95 -18.33
C ILE A 41 -4.32 -26.76 -17.02
N ALA A 42 -3.34 -27.60 -16.71
CA ALA A 42 -2.49 -27.44 -15.53
C ALA A 42 -1.66 -26.16 -15.60
N ALA A 43 -1.10 -25.82 -16.76
CA ALA A 43 -0.38 -24.56 -16.97
C ALA A 43 -1.31 -23.35 -16.84
N ALA A 44 -2.52 -23.41 -17.41
CA ALA A 44 -3.52 -22.35 -17.26
C ALA A 44 -4.00 -22.20 -15.80
N GLN A 45 -4.13 -23.31 -15.06
CA GLN A 45 -4.46 -23.30 -13.62
C GLN A 45 -3.31 -22.78 -12.75
N ILE A 46 -2.06 -23.09 -13.10
CA ILE A 46 -0.87 -22.54 -12.42
C ILE A 46 -0.73 -21.04 -12.69
N VAL A 47 -0.99 -20.58 -13.93
CA VAL A 47 -1.00 -19.16 -14.30
C VAL A 47 -2.16 -18.42 -13.62
N SER A 48 -3.34 -19.04 -13.54
CA SER A 48 -4.50 -18.51 -12.81
C SER A 48 -4.25 -18.43 -11.30
N ALA A 49 -3.67 -19.46 -10.69
CA ALA A 49 -3.33 -19.47 -9.27
C ALA A 49 -2.21 -18.47 -8.92
N ALA A 50 -1.28 -18.21 -9.85
CA ALA A 50 -0.24 -17.19 -9.69
C ALA A 50 -0.79 -15.76 -9.89
N HIS A 51 -1.92 -15.58 -10.57
CA HIS A 51 -2.56 -14.27 -10.75
C HIS A 51 -3.48 -13.87 -9.60
N ASP A 52 -4.02 -14.85 -8.86
CA ASP A 52 -4.87 -14.63 -7.67
C ASP A 52 -4.12 -14.78 -6.33
N ALA A 53 -2.85 -15.20 -6.35
CA ALA A 53 -2.03 -15.27 -5.16
C ALA A 53 -1.52 -13.86 -4.80
N VAL A 54 -2.08 -13.32 -3.71
CA VAL A 54 -1.43 -12.24 -2.96
C VAL A 54 0.01 -12.68 -2.71
N SER A 55 1.00 -11.84 -3.04
CA SER A 55 2.37 -12.13 -2.63
C SER A 55 2.42 -12.08 -1.12
N ASP A 56 2.41 -13.25 -0.47
CA ASP A 56 2.48 -13.37 1.00
C ASP A 56 3.80 -12.81 1.56
N THR A 57 4.79 -12.54 0.69
CA THR A 57 6.13 -12.08 1.06
C THR A 57 6.36 -10.59 0.86
N TYR A 58 5.56 -9.92 0.02
CA TYR A 58 5.68 -8.49 -0.26
C TYR A 58 4.65 -7.71 0.53
N GLU A 59 5.10 -6.75 1.34
CA GLU A 59 4.23 -5.84 2.08
C GLU A 59 4.50 -4.40 1.67
N GLU A 60 3.48 -3.56 1.68
CA GLU A 60 3.64 -2.13 1.48
C GLU A 60 3.13 -1.34 2.68
N TYR A 61 3.89 -0.33 3.06
CA TYR A 61 3.58 0.54 4.19
C TYR A 61 3.45 1.96 3.70
N ALA A 62 2.49 2.70 4.24
CA ALA A 62 2.40 4.14 4.01
C ALA A 62 2.38 4.90 5.34
N CYS A 63 3.05 6.05 5.39
CA CYS A 63 2.94 7.00 6.48
C CYS A 63 2.43 8.33 5.95
N ILE A 64 1.27 8.73 6.45
CA ILE A 64 0.58 9.95 6.06
C ILE A 64 0.55 10.85 7.29
N ARG A 65 1.03 12.10 7.15
CA ARG A 65 0.88 13.13 8.17
C ARG A 65 -0.09 14.19 7.67
N ASP A 66 -1.22 14.32 8.33
CA ASP A 66 -2.17 15.40 8.12
C ASP A 66 -1.72 16.63 8.91
N LEU A 67 -1.52 17.74 8.21
CA LEU A 67 -1.04 19.01 8.74
C LEU A 67 -2.10 20.12 8.72
N SER A 68 -3.37 19.74 8.59
CA SER A 68 -4.47 20.68 8.71
C SER A 68 -4.54 21.34 10.10
N VAL A 69 -4.66 22.66 10.10
CA VAL A 69 -4.64 23.57 11.24
C VAL A 69 -6.03 23.60 11.84
N SER A 70 -6.25 22.75 12.84
CA SER A 70 -6.80 23.25 14.09
C SER A 70 -6.53 22.24 15.20
N GLN A 71 -5.80 22.71 16.22
CA GLN A 71 -5.59 22.05 17.50
C GLN A 71 -4.61 20.86 17.49
N GLN A 72 -3.40 21.05 16.94
CA GLN A 72 -2.25 20.40 17.60
C GLN A 72 -2.18 21.00 19.01
N SER A 73 -2.93 20.38 19.92
CA SER A 73 -2.65 20.50 21.35
C SER A 73 -1.19 20.11 21.53
N GLU A 74 -0.48 20.81 22.41
CA GLU A 74 0.92 20.50 22.75
C GLU A 74 1.02 19.02 23.14
N GLY A 75 1.36 18.14 22.18
CA GLY A 75 1.20 16.69 22.38
C GLY A 75 1.24 15.83 21.11
N ASP A 76 0.81 16.33 19.95
CA ASP A 76 0.88 15.59 18.67
C ASP A 76 2.30 15.57 18.09
N LYS A 77 3.19 14.85 18.77
CA LYS A 77 4.57 14.64 18.31
C LYS A 77 4.61 13.46 17.36
N PHE A 78 4.80 13.75 16.09
CA PHE A 78 5.14 12.73 15.10
C PHE A 78 6.41 11.97 15.55
N ASN A 79 6.33 10.66 15.64
CA ASN A 79 7.41 9.82 16.15
C ASN A 79 7.99 8.93 15.04
N THR A 80 9.06 9.41 14.40
CA THR A 80 9.77 8.66 13.35
C THR A 80 10.19 7.26 13.83
N ASN A 81 10.69 7.15 15.06
CA ASN A 81 11.18 5.88 15.60
C ASN A 81 10.05 4.86 15.78
N GLU A 82 8.86 5.31 16.18
CA GLU A 82 7.69 4.45 16.28
C GLU A 82 7.33 3.86 14.91
N ILE A 83 7.25 4.68 13.86
CA ILE A 83 6.91 4.21 12.50
C ILE A 83 7.97 3.28 11.94
N VAL A 84 9.26 3.62 12.10
CA VAL A 84 10.37 2.77 11.67
C VAL A 84 10.34 1.42 12.38
N SER A 85 10.11 1.40 13.69
CA SER A 85 10.05 0.14 14.46
C SER A 85 8.86 -0.73 14.09
N ARG A 86 7.71 -0.12 13.74
CA ARG A 86 6.47 -0.83 13.39
C ARG A 86 6.46 -1.34 11.95
N THR A 87 7.20 -0.70 11.07
CA THR A 87 7.30 -1.08 9.65
C THR A 87 8.56 -1.90 9.41
N ILE A 88 9.71 -1.24 9.35
CA ILE A 88 10.98 -1.79 8.93
C ILE A 88 11.51 -2.85 9.91
N ASP A 89 11.47 -2.58 11.22
CA ASP A 89 12.09 -3.48 12.21
C ASP A 89 11.21 -4.70 12.56
N LYS A 90 9.90 -4.63 12.25
CA LYS A 90 8.94 -5.73 12.45
C LYS A 90 8.78 -6.62 11.23
N SER A 91 8.90 -6.06 10.04
CA SER A 91 8.88 -6.85 8.81
C SER A 91 10.10 -7.77 8.79
N ASP A 92 9.92 -9.05 8.46
CA ASP A 92 10.96 -10.10 8.39
C ASP A 92 12.03 -9.85 7.29
N LEU A 93 12.26 -8.58 6.95
CA LEU A 93 13.21 -8.08 5.95
C LEU A 93 14.65 -8.49 6.23
N THR A 94 14.94 -8.95 7.45
CA THR A 94 16.32 -9.18 7.88
C THR A 94 16.94 -10.46 7.31
N GLN A 95 16.19 -11.42 6.72
CA GLN A 95 16.81 -12.70 6.31
C GLN A 95 16.38 -13.32 4.96
N ASN A 96 15.18 -13.10 4.43
CA ASN A 96 14.65 -13.97 3.36
C ASN A 96 14.59 -13.39 1.93
N GLY A 97 15.12 -12.17 1.71
CA GLY A 97 15.11 -11.54 0.38
C GLY A 97 13.79 -10.87 0.00
N ASN A 98 12.80 -10.88 0.89
CA ASN A 98 11.50 -10.21 0.74
C ASN A 98 11.66 -8.71 0.52
N GLY A 99 10.95 -8.18 -0.47
CA GLY A 99 10.89 -6.76 -0.79
C GLY A 99 9.78 -6.06 -0.01
N TYR A 100 9.81 -4.75 -0.04
CA TYR A 100 8.71 -3.92 0.46
C TYR A 100 8.70 -2.56 -0.24
N GLY A 101 7.56 -1.88 -0.15
CA GLY A 101 7.42 -0.48 -0.55
C GLY A 101 7.08 0.38 0.66
N PHE A 102 7.82 1.47 0.88
CA PHE A 102 7.44 2.50 1.85
C PHE A 102 7.00 3.77 1.13
N TYR A 103 5.83 4.26 1.47
CA TYR A 103 5.24 5.47 0.91
C TYR A 103 5.12 6.51 2.02
N SER A 104 5.39 7.76 1.71
CA SER A 104 5.22 8.84 2.67
C SER A 104 4.65 10.09 2.02
N ALA A 105 3.69 10.72 2.70
CA ALA A 105 2.97 11.87 2.19
C ALA A 105 2.54 12.81 3.31
N VAL A 106 2.40 14.09 2.96
CA VAL A 106 1.81 15.12 3.82
C VAL A 106 0.48 15.53 3.22
N ILE A 107 -0.59 15.43 4.00
CA ILE A 107 -1.91 15.92 3.59
C ILE A 107 -2.15 17.30 4.20
N GLY A 108 -2.77 18.16 3.38
CA GLY A 108 -3.21 19.49 3.73
C GLY A 108 -4.43 19.84 2.90
N TYR A 109 -4.45 21.05 2.32
CA TYR A 109 -5.53 21.43 1.40
C TYR A 109 -5.47 20.62 0.10
N ASP A 110 -4.28 20.22 -0.36
CA ASP A 110 -4.11 19.49 -1.61
C ASP A 110 -4.77 18.10 -1.54
N ALA A 111 -5.74 17.88 -2.43
CA ALA A 111 -6.43 16.60 -2.59
C ALA A 111 -5.52 15.47 -3.11
N TYR A 112 -4.37 15.84 -3.69
CA TYR A 112 -3.42 14.92 -4.32
C TYR A 112 -2.01 15.27 -3.82
N PRO A 113 -1.65 14.83 -2.60
CA PRO A 113 -0.35 15.16 -2.02
C PRO A 113 0.78 14.49 -2.79
N ASP A 114 1.96 15.13 -2.79
CA ASP A 114 3.18 14.48 -3.27
C ASP A 114 3.48 13.22 -2.45
N VAL A 115 3.67 12.10 -3.13
CA VAL A 115 3.96 10.80 -2.51
C VAL A 115 5.41 10.41 -2.77
N ASN A 116 6.22 10.38 -1.71
CA ASN A 116 7.58 9.84 -1.80
C ASN A 116 7.53 8.32 -1.65
N LYS A 117 8.31 7.61 -2.47
CA LYS A 117 8.38 6.14 -2.48
C LYS A 117 9.81 5.68 -2.27
N VAL A 118 10.02 4.80 -1.30
CA VAL A 118 11.26 4.06 -1.07
C VAL A 118 11.01 2.58 -1.32
N PRO A 119 11.37 2.05 -2.50
CA PRO A 119 11.28 0.63 -2.77
C PRO A 119 12.50 -0.13 -2.24
N LEU A 120 12.27 -1.32 -1.69
CA LEU A 120 13.29 -2.36 -1.54
C LEU A 120 12.89 -3.55 -2.40
N GLU A 121 13.66 -3.82 -3.45
CA GLU A 121 13.37 -4.91 -4.37
C GLU A 121 13.44 -6.28 -3.68
N GLU A 122 12.57 -7.19 -4.10
CA GLU A 122 12.71 -8.61 -3.82
C GLU A 122 13.97 -9.14 -4.48
N VAL A 123 14.73 -9.96 -3.75
CA VAL A 123 15.92 -10.60 -4.28
C VAL A 123 15.91 -12.08 -3.95
N SER A 124 16.41 -12.88 -4.88
CA SER A 124 16.57 -14.30 -4.61
C SER A 124 17.72 -14.54 -3.65
N TYR A 125 17.44 -15.20 -2.52
CA TYR A 125 18.40 -15.42 -1.43
C TYR A 125 19.62 -16.24 -1.89
N TRP A 126 19.48 -17.09 -2.90
CA TRP A 126 20.56 -17.89 -3.47
C TRP A 126 21.49 -17.09 -4.39
N LEU A 127 21.01 -15.98 -4.97
CA LEU A 127 21.77 -15.13 -5.90
C LEU A 127 22.40 -13.90 -5.23
N THR A 128 21.92 -13.52 -4.05
CA THR A 128 22.36 -12.27 -3.40
C THR A 128 23.16 -12.57 -2.14
N SER A 129 24.41 -12.10 -2.11
CA SER A 129 25.22 -12.20 -0.89
C SER A 129 24.55 -11.46 0.28
N ARG A 130 24.59 -12.05 1.48
CA ARG A 130 24.05 -11.43 2.71
C ARG A 130 24.55 -10.00 2.95
N LYS A 131 25.83 -9.74 2.66
CA LYS A 131 26.45 -8.40 2.80
C LYS A 131 25.80 -7.37 1.87
N LYS A 132 25.58 -7.71 0.59
CA LYS A 132 24.88 -6.84 -0.37
C LYS A 132 23.42 -6.61 0.04
N ARG A 133 22.71 -7.66 0.48
CA ARG A 133 21.32 -7.52 0.94
C ARG A 133 21.24 -6.61 2.16
N LYS A 134 22.11 -6.79 3.14
CA LYS A 134 22.19 -5.92 4.32
C LYS A 134 22.43 -4.46 3.94
N ALA A 135 23.36 -4.19 3.02
CA ALA A 135 23.62 -2.82 2.56
C ALA A 135 22.39 -2.17 1.92
N ALA A 136 21.64 -2.90 1.09
CA ALA A 136 20.41 -2.41 0.48
C ALA A 136 19.30 -2.12 1.52
N ILE A 137 19.17 -2.99 2.53
CA ILE A 137 18.23 -2.77 3.65
C ILE A 137 18.62 -1.52 4.45
N ASP A 138 19.90 -1.40 4.81
CA ASP A 138 20.43 -0.26 5.57
C ASP A 138 20.24 1.06 4.78
N GLU A 139 20.43 1.04 3.46
CA GLU A 139 20.18 2.18 2.58
C GLU A 139 18.69 2.55 2.52
N ALA A 140 17.79 1.57 2.32
CA ALA A 140 16.34 1.81 2.31
C ALA A 140 15.88 2.39 3.67
N LYS A 141 16.35 1.83 4.79
CA LYS A 141 16.07 2.33 6.14
C LYS A 141 16.54 3.78 6.30
N SER A 142 17.74 4.10 5.85
CA SER A 142 18.27 5.47 5.90
C SER A 142 17.42 6.45 5.11
N ARG A 143 16.95 6.07 3.91
CA ARG A 143 16.06 6.90 3.09
C ARG A 143 14.71 7.12 3.76
N ILE A 144 14.10 6.08 4.33
CA ILE A 144 12.82 6.19 5.03
C ILE A 144 12.92 7.10 6.25
N VAL A 145 13.96 6.93 7.09
CA VAL A 145 14.19 7.82 8.23
C VAL A 145 14.29 9.28 7.77
N LYS A 146 15.07 9.54 6.72
CA LYS A 146 15.22 10.89 6.16
C LYS A 146 13.88 11.48 5.67
N ASP A 147 13.06 10.68 4.98
CA ASP A 147 11.75 11.14 4.49
C ASP A 147 10.78 11.40 5.66
N LEU A 148 10.77 10.53 6.66
CA LEU A 148 9.95 10.69 7.86
C LEU A 148 10.38 11.90 8.69
N ASP A 149 11.68 12.14 8.84
CA ASP A 149 12.19 13.33 9.52
C ASP A 149 11.83 14.61 8.76
N LYS A 150 11.84 14.58 7.41
CA LYS A 150 11.35 15.71 6.61
C LYS A 150 9.87 15.96 6.88
N ILE A 151 9.05 14.91 6.90
CA ILE A 151 7.62 15.00 7.20
C ILE A 151 7.38 15.51 8.62
N ALA A 152 8.13 15.03 9.61
CA ALA A 152 8.05 15.44 11.01
C ALA A 152 8.36 16.93 11.21
N ASN A 153 9.34 17.45 10.45
CA ASN A 153 9.78 18.84 10.51
C ASN A 153 8.98 19.76 9.57
N THR A 154 8.00 19.24 8.83
CA THR A 154 7.12 20.08 7.99
C THR A 154 6.17 20.87 8.89
N GLU A 155 6.13 22.19 8.69
CA GLU A 155 5.29 23.10 9.47
C GLU A 155 3.79 22.92 9.13
N PRO A 156 2.89 23.00 10.13
CA PRO A 156 1.45 22.97 9.90
C PRO A 156 1.02 24.29 9.25
N THR A 157 0.89 24.29 7.93
CA THR A 157 0.60 25.49 7.13
C THR A 157 -0.83 25.53 6.60
N PHE A 158 -1.61 24.45 6.73
CA PHE A 158 -2.83 24.27 5.97
C PHE A 158 -4.07 24.48 6.81
N LYS A 159 -4.96 25.44 6.51
CA LYS A 159 -6.20 25.62 7.29
C LYS A 159 -7.22 24.48 7.14
N TYR A 160 -7.09 23.66 6.10
CA TYR A 160 -8.04 22.64 5.71
C TYR A 160 -7.33 21.32 5.36
N SER A 161 -8.02 20.20 5.54
CA SER A 161 -7.64 18.84 5.20
C SER A 161 -8.52 18.28 4.10
N SER A 162 -7.87 17.64 3.14
CA SER A 162 -8.46 16.73 2.14
C SER A 162 -8.14 15.26 2.49
N LEU A 163 -8.31 14.87 3.75
CA LEU A 163 -7.92 13.57 4.30
C LEU A 163 -8.37 12.38 3.43
N TYR A 164 -9.64 12.36 3.04
CA TYR A 164 -10.23 11.26 2.27
C TYR A 164 -9.55 11.12 0.90
N ARG A 165 -9.51 12.21 0.12
CA ARG A 165 -8.91 12.19 -1.21
C ARG A 165 -7.40 11.94 -1.15
N GLY A 166 -6.70 12.59 -0.23
CA GLY A 166 -5.26 12.42 -0.06
C GLY A 166 -4.89 10.99 0.34
N MET A 167 -5.67 10.38 1.24
CA MET A 167 -5.49 8.98 1.59
C MET A 167 -5.77 8.05 0.41
N LEU A 168 -6.87 8.26 -0.32
CA LEU A 168 -7.18 7.48 -1.52
C LEU A 168 -6.10 7.62 -2.60
N HIS A 169 -5.53 8.81 -2.74
CA HIS A 169 -4.42 9.06 -3.65
C HIS A 169 -3.20 8.21 -3.30
N VAL A 170 -2.78 8.24 -2.02
CA VAL A 170 -1.64 7.43 -1.54
C VAL A 170 -1.91 5.94 -1.73
N VAL A 171 -3.08 5.44 -1.32
CA VAL A 171 -3.47 4.03 -1.49
C VAL A 171 -3.51 3.65 -2.98
N GLY A 172 -3.91 4.57 -3.85
CA GLY A 172 -3.93 4.36 -5.30
C GLY A 172 -2.55 4.17 -5.94
N GLN A 173 -1.48 4.62 -5.29
CA GLN A 173 -0.09 4.40 -5.74
C GLN A 173 0.49 3.05 -5.29
N MET A 174 -0.19 2.36 -4.36
CA MET A 174 0.25 1.09 -3.78
C MET A 174 -0.17 -0.10 -4.66
N ASN A 175 0.59 -1.20 -4.59
CA ASN A 175 0.32 -2.42 -5.34
C ASN A 175 -0.96 -3.11 -4.85
N LYS A 176 -1.97 -3.28 -5.70
CA LYS A 176 -3.28 -3.84 -5.33
C LYS A 176 -3.22 -5.23 -4.71
N ASP A 177 -2.23 -6.04 -5.07
CA ASP A 177 -2.20 -7.48 -4.80
C ASP A 177 -1.27 -7.87 -3.65
N CYS A 178 -0.91 -6.92 -2.79
CA CYS A 178 -0.10 -7.17 -1.60
C CYS A 178 -0.80 -6.74 -0.30
N LYS A 179 -0.28 -7.21 0.83
CA LYS A 179 -0.69 -6.70 2.14
C LYS A 179 -0.22 -5.25 2.31
N LYS A 180 -1.09 -4.41 2.87
CA LYS A 180 -0.85 -2.97 3.04
C LYS A 180 -1.19 -2.52 4.43
N THR A 181 -0.33 -1.69 5.01
CA THR A 181 -0.63 -1.00 6.26
C THR A 181 -0.37 0.50 6.11
N VAL A 182 -1.39 1.32 6.33
CA VAL A 182 -1.34 2.78 6.20
C VAL A 182 -1.45 3.40 7.59
N TYR A 183 -0.41 4.09 8.02
CA TYR A 183 -0.39 4.88 9.25
C TYR A 183 -0.76 6.32 8.94
N ILE A 184 -1.78 6.84 9.61
CA ILE A 184 -2.29 8.19 9.38
C ILE A 184 -2.22 8.98 10.69
N TYR A 185 -1.32 9.96 10.77
CA TYR A 185 -1.30 10.94 11.84
C TYR A 185 -2.28 12.06 11.52
N THR A 186 -3.40 12.12 12.23
CA THR A 186 -4.47 13.09 11.95
C THR A 186 -5.33 13.32 13.19
N ASN A 187 -6.01 14.47 13.25
CA ASN A 187 -7.14 14.71 14.16
C ASN A 187 -8.48 14.23 13.55
N GLY A 188 -8.45 13.68 12.34
CA GLY A 188 -9.61 13.16 11.62
C GLY A 188 -10.48 14.23 10.96
N ALA A 189 -10.09 15.50 11.02
CA ALA A 189 -10.86 16.58 10.41
C ALA A 189 -10.76 16.50 8.88
N GLU A 190 -11.90 16.48 8.20
CA GLU A 190 -12.03 16.68 6.76
C GLU A 190 -12.82 17.97 6.56
N ASN A 191 -12.22 18.98 5.92
CA ASN A 191 -12.85 20.30 5.87
C ASN A 191 -12.52 21.11 4.62
N TYR A 192 -11.72 20.59 3.68
CA TYR A 192 -11.38 21.32 2.46
C TYR A 192 -12.51 21.29 1.43
N ILE A 193 -13.02 20.10 1.11
CA ILE A 193 -14.01 19.90 0.04
C ILE A 193 -15.43 20.01 0.58
N TYR A 194 -15.60 19.49 1.78
CA TYR A 194 -16.85 19.50 2.50
C TYR A 194 -16.59 20.26 3.79
N ASN A 195 -17.28 21.38 4.00
CA ASN A 195 -17.12 22.16 5.21
C ASN A 195 -17.75 21.40 6.41
N PHE A 196 -17.13 20.32 6.87
CA PHE A 196 -17.58 19.57 8.04
C PHE A 196 -17.12 20.23 9.36
N TYR A 197 -16.56 21.43 9.30
CA TYR A 197 -16.15 22.19 10.49
C TYR A 197 -17.33 22.52 11.41
N ASP A 198 -18.54 22.59 10.85
CA ASP A 198 -19.77 22.88 11.58
C ASP A 198 -20.54 21.61 12.03
N VAL A 199 -20.02 20.41 11.72
CA VAL A 199 -20.65 19.15 12.15
C VAL A 199 -20.50 19.03 13.65
N LYS A 200 -21.63 19.19 14.35
CA LYS A 200 -21.69 19.11 15.82
C LYS A 200 -21.74 17.67 16.33
N ASP A 201 -22.23 16.75 15.50
CA ASP A 201 -22.34 15.32 15.81
C ASP A 201 -22.11 14.47 14.56
N TRP A 202 -20.88 13.94 14.44
CA TRP A 202 -20.48 13.11 13.30
C TRP A 202 -21.24 11.78 13.23
N ASN A 203 -21.80 11.30 14.35
CA ASN A 203 -22.55 10.06 14.36
C ASN A 203 -23.98 10.28 13.86
N ALA A 204 -24.62 11.37 14.26
CA ALA A 204 -25.95 11.74 13.78
C ALA A 204 -25.93 12.04 12.27
N GLU A 205 -24.86 12.66 11.76
CA GLU A 205 -24.72 13.03 10.36
C GLU A 205 -24.04 11.95 9.49
N TYR A 206 -23.71 10.78 10.06
CA TYR A 206 -22.89 9.74 9.43
C TYR A 206 -23.33 9.40 8.00
N GLU A 207 -24.61 9.08 7.78
CA GLU A 207 -25.09 8.67 6.46
C GLU A 207 -25.02 9.80 5.42
N THR A 208 -25.23 11.05 5.85
CA THR A 208 -25.14 12.23 4.98
C THR A 208 -23.69 12.48 4.57
N ILE A 209 -22.76 12.44 5.53
CA ILE A 209 -21.33 12.61 5.29
C ILE A 209 -20.80 11.47 4.40
N LYS A 210 -21.12 10.22 4.73
CA LYS A 210 -20.77 9.04 3.93
C LYS A 210 -21.26 9.15 2.50
N LYS A 211 -22.54 9.50 2.28
CA LYS A 211 -23.10 9.67 0.93
C LYS A 211 -22.36 10.75 0.16
N THR A 212 -22.01 11.84 0.82
CA THR A 212 -21.26 12.96 0.23
C THR A 212 -19.87 12.51 -0.21
N LEU A 213 -19.10 11.84 0.67
CA LEU A 213 -17.78 11.29 0.34
C LEU A 213 -17.85 10.30 -0.83
N LEU A 214 -18.81 9.37 -0.79
CA LEU A 214 -18.95 8.33 -1.83
C LEU A 214 -19.47 8.86 -3.17
N SER A 215 -20.13 10.02 -3.17
CA SER A 215 -20.53 10.70 -4.42
C SER A 215 -19.34 11.28 -5.17
N ASP A 216 -18.24 11.50 -4.46
CA ASP A 216 -17.04 12.14 -4.97
C ASP A 216 -15.95 11.14 -5.36
N MET A 217 -15.57 10.28 -4.42
CA MET A 217 -14.66 9.18 -4.69
C MET A 217 -15.20 7.89 -4.09
N LYS A 218 -15.03 6.79 -4.83
CA LYS A 218 -15.37 5.47 -4.30
C LYS A 218 -14.37 5.10 -3.20
N ALA A 219 -14.87 4.42 -2.18
CA ALA A 219 -14.00 3.78 -1.19
C ALA A 219 -13.00 2.83 -1.87
N PRO A 220 -11.80 2.65 -1.27
CA PRO A 220 -10.78 1.83 -1.89
C PRO A 220 -11.22 0.36 -1.86
N ASN A 221 -11.37 -0.26 -3.03
CA ASN A 221 -11.60 -1.69 -3.13
C ASN A 221 -10.24 -2.42 -3.15
N VAL A 222 -9.62 -2.53 -1.98
CA VAL A 222 -8.28 -3.10 -1.83
C VAL A 222 -8.32 -4.20 -0.79
N LYS A 223 -7.99 -5.43 -1.20
CA LYS A 223 -7.84 -6.55 -0.27
C LYS A 223 -6.62 -6.33 0.62
N ASN A 224 -6.68 -6.83 1.85
CA ASN A 224 -5.56 -6.82 2.80
C ASN A 224 -5.02 -5.42 3.13
N LEU A 225 -5.91 -4.41 3.14
CA LEU A 225 -5.60 -3.06 3.60
C LEU A 225 -5.94 -2.92 5.09
N GLU A 226 -4.95 -2.49 5.86
CA GLU A 226 -5.12 -2.02 7.24
C GLU A 226 -4.85 -0.51 7.30
N ILE A 227 -5.74 0.24 7.94
CA ILE A 227 -5.56 1.67 8.24
C ILE A 227 -5.43 1.83 9.75
N ILE A 228 -4.35 2.48 10.17
CA ILE A 228 -4.07 2.78 11.56
C ILE A 228 -4.07 4.29 11.74
N PHE A 229 -5.13 4.81 12.34
CA PHE A 229 -5.22 6.21 12.73
C PHE A 229 -4.45 6.43 14.03
N ILE A 230 -3.60 7.46 14.05
CA ILE A 230 -2.78 7.86 15.18
C ILE A 230 -3.09 9.32 15.49
N SER A 231 -3.48 9.60 16.74
CA SER A 231 -3.83 10.95 17.17
C SER A 231 -3.53 11.16 18.66
N SER A 232 -3.00 12.32 19.05
CA SER A 232 -2.92 12.73 20.46
C SER A 232 -4.21 13.40 20.95
N GLY A 233 -5.08 13.82 20.02
CA GLY A 233 -6.30 14.54 20.31
C GLY A 233 -7.26 13.72 21.19
N ARG A 234 -7.60 14.29 22.34
CA ARG A 234 -8.60 13.74 23.28
C ARG A 234 -9.90 14.54 23.28
N ASP A 235 -9.94 15.62 22.51
CA ASP A 235 -11.14 16.41 22.39
C ASP A 235 -12.25 15.60 21.70
N GLU A 236 -13.48 15.95 22.01
CA GLU A 236 -14.65 15.21 21.57
C GLU A 236 -14.76 15.16 20.04
N LEU A 237 -14.42 16.24 19.35
CA LEU A 237 -14.50 16.33 17.89
C LEU A 237 -13.52 15.38 17.22
N THR A 238 -12.26 15.35 17.67
CA THR A 238 -11.24 14.40 17.18
C THR A 238 -11.70 12.95 17.39
N VAL A 239 -12.19 12.61 18.59
CA VAL A 239 -12.66 11.25 18.90
C VAL A 239 -13.85 10.86 18.01
N GLN A 240 -14.81 11.76 17.83
CA GLN A 240 -15.97 11.52 16.97
C GLN A 240 -15.54 11.34 15.49
N SER A 241 -14.63 12.17 14.99
CA SER A 241 -14.13 12.10 13.61
C SER A 241 -13.35 10.80 13.35
N LEU A 242 -12.50 10.38 14.28
CA LEU A 242 -11.77 9.11 14.17
C LEU A 242 -12.70 7.89 14.23
N ARG A 243 -13.77 7.95 15.03
CA ARG A 243 -14.83 6.93 15.04
C ARG A 243 -15.59 6.88 13.72
N PHE A 244 -15.90 8.05 13.14
CA PHE A 244 -16.50 8.15 11.81
C PHE A 244 -15.64 7.41 10.78
N TRP A 245 -14.34 7.71 10.69
CA TRP A 245 -13.44 7.08 9.72
C TRP A 245 -13.29 5.58 9.95
N SER A 246 -13.13 5.16 11.20
CA SER A 246 -13.07 3.74 11.57
C SER A 246 -14.31 2.98 11.09
N ARG A 247 -15.51 3.50 11.38
CA ARG A 247 -16.78 2.93 10.91
C ARG A 247 -16.88 2.94 9.39
N PHE A 248 -16.57 4.07 8.75
CA PHE A 248 -16.65 4.25 7.31
C PHE A 248 -15.83 3.19 6.56
N PHE A 249 -14.57 2.99 6.92
CA PHE A 249 -13.69 2.02 6.25
C PHE A 249 -14.02 0.56 6.64
N SER A 250 -14.40 0.31 7.89
CA SER A 250 -14.84 -1.02 8.33
C SER A 250 -16.07 -1.50 7.56
N GLU A 251 -17.05 -0.63 7.30
CA GLU A 251 -18.23 -0.95 6.47
C GLU A 251 -17.86 -1.31 5.02
N HIS A 252 -16.65 -0.96 4.57
CA HIS A 252 -16.13 -1.25 3.23
C HIS A 252 -15.08 -2.38 3.25
N GLY A 253 -15.03 -3.17 4.34
CA GLY A 253 -14.18 -4.35 4.44
C GLY A 253 -12.70 -4.07 4.70
N ILE A 254 -12.35 -2.85 5.13
CA ILE A 254 -10.98 -2.43 5.44
C ILE A 254 -10.77 -2.55 6.95
N ASN A 255 -9.68 -3.17 7.37
CA ASN A 255 -9.36 -3.28 8.79
C ASN A 255 -8.90 -1.91 9.32
N THR A 256 -9.52 -1.42 10.39
CA THR A 256 -9.18 -0.12 10.98
C THR A 256 -8.84 -0.21 12.46
N THR A 257 -7.75 0.44 12.85
CA THR A 257 -7.37 0.62 14.26
C THR A 257 -7.20 2.11 14.56
N VAL A 258 -7.71 2.57 15.71
CA VAL A 258 -7.44 3.91 16.24
C VAL A 258 -6.50 3.80 17.44
N ARG A 259 -5.44 4.60 17.45
CA ARG A 259 -4.42 4.61 18.51
C ARG A 259 -4.14 6.03 18.99
N ALA A 260 -3.87 6.14 20.28
CA ALA A 260 -3.32 7.35 20.85
C ALA A 260 -1.86 7.52 20.40
N SER A 261 -1.48 8.75 20.05
CA SER A 261 -0.06 9.13 19.94
C SER A 261 0.53 9.17 21.36
N ILE A 262 1.66 8.49 21.57
CA ILE A 262 2.37 8.42 22.87
C ILE A 262 3.59 9.34 22.82
#